data_AF-A0A7G8X9V4-F1
#
_entry.id   AF-A0A7G8X9V4-F1
#
_cell.length_a   1.000
_cell.length_b   1.000
_cell.length_c   1.000
_cell.angle_alpha   90.00
_cell.angle_beta   90.00
_cell.angle_gamma   90.00
#
_symmetry.space_group_name_H-M   'P 1'
#
loop_
_entity.id
_entity.type
_entity.pdbx_description
1 polymer ?
#
loop_
_entity_poly.entity_id
_entity_poly.type
_entity_poly.pdbx_seq_one_letter_code
_entity_poly.pdbx_strand_id
1 'polypeptide(L)' 'MMSKDLQTTLIDKRNDLGYSHQDVADHTKITRQFYGMIENGERRPSVEVAKKIGSFLGLDWTIFFEVESNLGLQEKAVV' A
#
# COMPACT_ATOMS: atom_id res chain seq x y z
N MET A 1 6.89 -10.46 -15.11
CA MET A 1 6.25 -9.14 -15.33
C MET A 1 4.87 -9.17 -14.66
N MET A 2 4.85 -9.25 -13.34
CA MET A 2 3.67 -9.40 -12.45
C MET A 2 4.10 -8.71 -11.15
N SER A 3 3.38 -7.82 -10.48
CA SER A 3 1.96 -7.48 -10.41
C SER A 3 1.82 -5.95 -10.46
N LYS A 4 1.50 -5.40 -11.64
CA LYS A 4 1.54 -3.94 -11.89
C LYS A 4 0.25 -3.21 -11.53
N ASP A 5 -0.80 -3.95 -11.22
CA ASP A 5 -2.16 -3.41 -11.13
C ASP A 5 -2.35 -2.56 -9.86
N LEU A 6 -1.86 -3.03 -8.70
CA LEU A 6 -1.90 -2.26 -7.45
C LEU A 6 -0.99 -1.02 -7.53
N GLN A 7 0.24 -1.19 -8.02
CA GLN A 7 1.20 -0.08 -8.18
C GLN A 7 0.63 1.03 -9.05
N THR A 8 0.12 0.66 -10.24
CA THR A 8 -0.42 1.62 -11.20
C THR A 8 -1.65 2.31 -10.62
N THR A 9 -2.55 1.56 -9.95
CA THR A 9 -3.73 2.13 -9.29
C THR A 9 -3.38 3.17 -8.23
N LEU A 10 -2.38 2.90 -7.38
CA LEU A 10 -1.94 3.83 -6.35
C LEU A 10 -1.28 5.09 -6.94
N ILE A 11 -0.43 4.91 -7.96
CA ILE A 11 0.23 6.01 -8.66
C ILE A 11 -0.80 6.90 -9.36
N ASP A 12 -1.73 6.31 -10.10
CA ASP A 12 -2.76 7.04 -10.83
C ASP A 12 -3.64 7.82 -9.87
N LYS A 13 -4.13 7.20 -8.79
CA LYS A 13 -4.94 7.88 -7.78
C LYS A 13 -4.21 9.01 -7.09
N ARG A 14 -2.94 8.80 -6.75
CA ARG A 14 -2.12 9.84 -6.13
C ARG A 14 -1.90 11.02 -7.09
N ASN A 15 -1.65 10.74 -8.38
CA ASN A 15 -1.46 11.76 -9.41
C ASN A 15 -2.76 12.52 -9.73
N ASP A 16 -3.90 11.83 -9.79
CA ASP A 16 -5.24 12.41 -9.97
C ASP A 16 -5.58 13.41 -8.85
N LEU A 17 -5.14 13.10 -7.63
CA LEU A 17 -5.29 13.97 -6.47
C LEU A 17 -4.18 15.04 -6.36
N GLY A 18 -3.17 15.01 -7.22
CA GLY A 18 -2.06 15.95 -7.21
C GLY A 18 -1.11 15.84 -6.02
N TYR A 19 -1.07 14.67 -5.35
CA TYR A 19 -0.24 14.46 -4.16
C TYR A 19 1.14 13.87 -4.48
N SER A 20 2.14 14.27 -3.71
CA SER A 20 3.45 13.61 -3.70
C SER A 20 3.49 12.43 -2.72
N HIS A 21 4.56 11.63 -2.78
CA HIS A 21 4.76 10.54 -1.81
C HIS A 21 4.93 11.09 -0.38
N GLN A 22 5.44 12.32 -0.25
CA GLN A 22 5.58 12.97 1.06
C GLN A 22 4.22 13.38 1.61
N ASP A 23 3.34 13.92 0.78
CA ASP A 23 1.99 14.32 1.20
C ASP A 23 1.21 13.12 1.71
N VAL A 24 1.22 12.00 0.99
CA VAL A 24 0.55 10.76 1.45
C VAL A 24 1.14 10.28 2.77
N ALA A 25 2.47 10.33 2.91
CA ALA A 25 3.16 9.91 4.11
C ALA A 25 2.78 10.76 5.33
N ASP A 26 2.72 12.08 5.16
CA ASP A 26 2.38 13.04 6.21
C ASP A 26 0.92 12.86 6.68
N HIS A 27 -0.02 12.67 5.74
CA HIS A 27 -1.44 12.47 6.06
C HIS A 27 -1.73 11.11 6.69
N THR A 28 -0.98 10.06 6.31
CA THR A 28 -1.20 8.69 6.80
C THR A 28 -0.30 8.32 7.98
N LYS A 29 0.57 9.24 8.41
CA LYS A 29 1.55 9.10 9.50
C LYS A 29 2.51 7.92 9.29
N ILE A 30 3.01 7.78 8.08
CA ILE A 30 4.07 6.84 7.70
C ILE A 30 5.28 7.59 7.15
N THR A 31 6.36 6.88 6.84
CA THR A 31 7.50 7.51 6.15
C THR A 31 7.30 7.48 4.64
N ARG A 32 7.85 8.47 3.93
CA ARG A 32 7.86 8.51 2.46
C ARG A 32 8.44 7.23 1.84
N GLN A 33 9.49 6.69 2.45
CA GLN A 33 10.10 5.43 2.02
C GLN A 33 9.15 4.25 2.21
N PHE A 34 8.41 4.20 3.32
CA PHE A 34 7.42 3.17 3.57
C PHE A 34 6.31 3.19 2.53
N TYR A 35 5.80 4.37 2.19
CA TYR A 35 4.81 4.51 1.12
C TYR A 35 5.34 4.02 -0.24
N GLY A 36 6.58 4.39 -0.60
CA GLY A 36 7.22 3.91 -1.83
C GLY A 36 7.40 2.39 -1.88
N MET A 37 7.73 1.74 -0.76
CA MET A 37 7.79 0.28 -0.66
C MET A 37 6.41 -0.38 -0.87
N ILE A 38 5.33 0.28 -0.43
CA ILE A 38 3.95 -0.20 -0.66
C ILE A 38 3.59 -0.09 -2.14
N GLU A 39 3.85 1.08 -2.76
CA GLU A 39 3.59 1.27 -4.20
C GLU A 39 4.38 0.28 -5.06
N ASN A 40 5.62 -0.04 -4.70
CA ASN A 40 6.43 -1.03 -5.40
C ASN A 40 6.03 -2.49 -5.08
N GLY A 41 5.10 -2.72 -4.17
CA GLY A 41 4.68 -4.06 -3.73
C GLY A 41 5.73 -4.79 -2.88
N GLU A 42 6.80 -4.11 -2.46
CA GLU A 42 7.87 -4.67 -1.62
C GLU A 42 7.40 -4.88 -0.18
N ARG A 43 6.40 -4.11 0.26
CA ARG A 43 5.89 -4.19 1.63
C ARG A 43 4.38 -4.08 1.71
N ARG A 44 3.79 -4.91 2.56
CA ARG A 44 2.37 -4.80 2.93
C ARG A 44 2.20 -3.83 4.11
N PRO A 45 1.31 -2.83 4.00
CA PRO A 45 0.94 -2.01 5.14
C PRO A 45 0.18 -2.83 6.19
N SER A 46 0.19 -2.38 7.44
CA SER A 46 -0.74 -2.90 8.45
C SER A 46 -2.18 -2.50 8.09
N VAL A 47 -3.18 -3.20 8.63
CA VAL A 47 -4.60 -2.88 8.40
C VAL A 47 -4.92 -1.42 8.76
N GLU A 48 -4.34 -0.91 9.84
CA GLU A 48 -4.52 0.49 10.24
C GLU A 48 -3.98 1.47 9.19
N VAL A 49 -2.77 1.21 8.68
CA VAL A 49 -2.15 2.05 7.65
C VAL A 49 -2.89 1.93 6.31
N ALA A 50 -3.29 0.72 5.92
CA ALA A 50 -4.08 0.46 4.71
C ALA A 50 -5.39 1.24 4.73
N LYS A 51 -6.10 1.26 5.87
CA LYS A 51 -7.31 2.06 6.05
C LYS A 51 -7.05 3.55 5.88
N LYS A 52 -5.98 4.07 6.47
CA LYS A 52 -5.59 5.48 6.33
C LYS A 52 -5.28 5.84 4.87
N ILE A 53 -4.45 5.04 4.19
CA ILE A 53 -4.09 5.27 2.80
C ILE A 53 -5.32 5.14 1.89
N GLY A 54 -6.13 4.10 2.08
CA GLY A 54 -7.37 3.89 1.33
C GLY A 54 -8.34 5.06 1.49
N SER A 55 -8.60 5.50 2.72
CA SER A 55 -9.44 6.68 2.97
C SER A 55 -8.86 7.96 2.37
N PHE A 56 -7.54 8.15 2.39
CA PHE A 56 -6.90 9.34 1.82
C PHE A 56 -6.93 9.36 0.29
N LEU A 57 -6.69 8.22 -0.35
CA LEU A 57 -6.69 8.08 -1.82
C LEU A 57 -8.09 7.80 -2.41
N GLY A 58 -9.12 7.65 -1.58
CA GLY A 58 -10.47 7.31 -2.01
C GLY A 58 -10.59 5.90 -2.60
N LEU A 59 -9.83 4.95 -2.05
CA LEU A 59 -9.78 3.55 -2.45
C LEU A 59 -10.24 2.65 -1.30
N ASP A 60 -10.72 1.45 -1.64
CA ASP A 60 -10.90 0.42 -0.61
C ASP A 60 -9.52 0.03 -0.04
N TRP A 61 -9.45 -0.15 1.26
CA TRP A 61 -8.21 -0.59 1.91
C TRP A 61 -7.96 -2.09 1.71
N THR A 62 -8.96 -2.85 1.28
CA THR A 62 -8.80 -4.27 0.94
C THR A 62 -7.91 -4.48 -0.27
N ILE A 63 -7.72 -3.48 -1.15
CA ILE A 63 -6.88 -3.64 -2.36
C ILE A 63 -5.43 -4.02 -2.01
N PHE A 64 -4.94 -3.60 -0.83
CA PHE A 64 -3.61 -3.96 -0.34
C PHE A 64 -3.48 -5.45 0.04
N PHE A 65 -4.61 -6.16 0.11
CA PHE A 65 -4.73 -7.56 0.51
C PHE A 65 -5.36 -8.46 -0.57
N GLU A 66 -6.05 -7.88 -1.55
CA GLU A 66 -6.69 -8.59 -2.68
C GLU A 66 -5.70 -9.11 -3.72
N VAL A 67 -4.49 -8.55 -3.78
CA VAL A 67 -3.40 -9.16 -4.54
C VAL A 67 -2.95 -10.41 -3.78
N GLU A 68 -3.00 -11.60 -4.38
CA GLU A 68 -2.37 -12.80 -3.82
C GLU A 68 -0.90 -12.49 -3.52
N SER A 69 -0.54 -12.24 -2.26
CA SER A 69 0.86 -12.30 -1.88
C SER A 69 1.22 -13.76 -1.96
N ASN A 70 2.30 -14.02 -2.69
CA ASN A 70 3.14 -15.16 -2.41
C ASN A 70 3.32 -15.27 -0.88
N LEU A 71 2.83 -16.36 -0.30
CA LEU A 71 2.84 -16.70 1.12
C LEU A 71 4.29 -16.82 1.60
N GLY A 72 4.94 -15.69 1.88
CA GLY A 72 6.32 -15.64 2.36
C GLY A 72 6.47 -15.61 3.88
N LEU A 73 5.38 -15.82 4.65
CA LEU A 73 5.40 -15.77 6.12
C LEU A 73 4.46 -16.83 6.73
N GLN A 74 4.66 -18.09 6.37
CA GLN A 74 4.29 -19.22 7.24
C GLN A 74 5.57 -19.90 7.75
N GLU A 75 6.38 -19.20 8.53
CA GLU A 75 7.29 -19.88 9.45
C GLU A 75 6.89 -19.61 10.90
N LYS A 76 6.30 -20.67 11.48
CA LYS A 76 6.29 -21.06 12.90
C LYS A 76 5.43 -20.23 13.87
N ALA A 77 4.13 -20.48 13.82
CA ALA A 77 3.32 -20.73 15.01
C ALA A 77 2.35 -21.84 14.59
N VAL A 78 2.45 -23.07 15.09
CA VAL A 78 2.04 -23.50 16.44
C VAL A 78 2.86 -24.72 16.85
N VAL A 79 3.11 -24.79 18.17
CA VAL A 79 3.68 -25.88 18.99
C VAL A 79 3.25 -27.28 18.58
#